data_AF-A0A3B8HH50-F1
#
_entry.id   AF-A0A3B8HH50-F1
#
_cell.length_a   1.000
_cell.length_b   1.000
_cell.length_c   1.000
_cell.angle_alpha   90.00
_cell.angle_beta   90.00
_cell.angle_gamma   90.00
#
_symmetry.space_group_name_H-M   'P 1'
#
loop_
_entity.id
_entity.type
_entity.pdbx_description
1 polymer ?
#
loop_
_entity_poly.entity_id
_entity_poly.type
_entity_poly.pdbx_seq_one_letter_code
_entity_poly.pdbx_strand_id
1 'polypeptide(L)'
;SWEALKRALRDQEIKIEDLGELYGLFSTRTIRPEPIPFNIKIVLIGDPWIYQLLYIYDDRFQKLFKVKAHMDDQMDRTDDSVIQCAQMIGRFCEDNQIRHLDRSGVARVIEYSMERTEDRDKLSLELGDISDLIKESNYFAGRDQAEFIQRQHVETAIQKRIYRSNLIEERVKEYVRKDIFWVETEGARIGQVNGLSVLMTGDHEFGKPGRITAIVSVGRGGVVDIEREAKMGGSIHTKGVMILSSFIRARFAHNKPISLTASLTFEQSYGMV
;
A
#
# COMPACT_ATOMS: atom_id res chain seq x y z
N SER A 1 12.19 19.75 21.78
CA SER A 1 10.82 19.63 22.31
C SER A 1 10.51 18.27 22.95
N TRP A 2 10.87 17.12 22.35
CA TRP A 2 10.61 15.79 22.93
C TRP A 2 11.20 15.59 24.35
N GLU A 3 12.47 15.97 24.56
CA GLU A 3 13.11 15.88 25.88
C GLU A 3 12.46 16.80 26.93
N ALA A 4 11.99 17.98 26.53
CA ALA A 4 11.25 18.88 27.42
C ALA A 4 9.91 18.27 27.85
N LEU A 5 9.20 17.62 26.92
CA LEU A 5 7.96 16.91 27.22
C LEU A 5 8.18 15.75 28.21
N LYS A 6 9.22 14.94 28.00
CA LYS A 6 9.56 13.84 28.91
C LYS A 6 9.92 14.35 30.31
N ARG A 7 10.62 15.48 30.42
CA ARG A 7 10.91 16.12 31.71
C ARG A 7 9.64 16.63 32.38
N ALA A 8 8.78 17.33 31.66
CA ALA A 8 7.49 17.81 32.19
C ALA A 8 6.59 16.66 32.68
N LEU A 9 6.52 15.54 31.94
CA LEU A 9 5.78 14.34 32.34
C LEU A 9 6.35 13.67 33.58
N ARG A 10 7.69 13.63 33.72
CA ARG A 10 8.37 13.02 34.86
C ARG A 10 8.23 13.86 36.12
N ASP A 11 8.44 15.17 35.99
CA ASP A 11 8.50 16.11 37.11
C ASP A 11 7.12 16.65 37.48
N GLN A 12 6.09 16.38 36.67
CA GLN A 12 4.72 16.91 36.84
C GLN A 12 4.66 18.44 36.93
N GLU A 13 5.60 19.12 36.28
CA GLU A 13 5.73 20.57 36.27
C GLU A 13 6.25 21.04 34.91
N ILE A 14 5.74 22.17 34.43
CA ILE A 14 6.28 22.91 33.28
C ILE A 14 7.22 23.98 33.81
N LYS A 15 8.48 23.95 33.35
CA LYS A 15 9.48 24.97 33.65
C LYS A 15 9.73 25.79 32.39
N ILE A 16 9.69 27.11 32.51
CA ILE A 16 10.10 28.03 31.45
C ILE A 16 11.64 28.11 31.52
N GLU A 17 12.30 27.45 30.58
CA GLU A 17 13.76 27.35 30.51
C GLU A 17 14.26 28.03 29.22
N ASP A 18 15.37 28.76 29.31
CA ASP A 18 16.07 29.28 28.13
C ASP A 18 17.00 28.19 27.57
N LEU A 19 16.90 27.91 26.27
CA LEU A 19 17.73 26.91 25.59
C LEU A 19 19.23 27.24 25.71
N GLY A 20 19.60 28.52 25.77
CA GLY A 20 20.99 28.95 25.96
C GLY A 20 21.58 28.58 27.32
N GLU A 21 20.77 28.59 28.38
CA GLU A 21 21.18 28.18 29.74
C GLU A 21 21.27 26.64 29.84
N LEU A 22 20.33 25.92 29.19
CA LEU A 22 20.25 24.46 29.14
C LEU A 22 21.45 23.78 28.48
N TYR A 23 21.99 24.41 27.42
CA TYR A 23 23.16 23.92 26.68
C TYR A 23 24.46 24.65 27.08
N GLY A 24 24.43 25.52 28.08
CA GLY A 24 25.62 26.18 28.63
C GLY A 24 26.26 27.23 27.73
N LEU A 25 25.51 27.82 26.79
CA LEU A 25 26.01 28.78 25.79
C LEU A 25 26.06 30.23 26.32
N PHE A 26 25.27 30.59 27.33
CA PHE A 26 25.30 31.89 28.00
C PHE A 26 25.09 31.75 29.53
N SER A 27 25.76 32.60 30.32
CA SER A 27 25.76 32.57 31.81
C SER A 27 25.04 33.77 32.46
N THR A 28 24.32 34.59 31.69
CA THR A 28 23.53 35.68 32.25
C THR A 28 22.30 35.11 32.96
N ARG A 29 22.22 35.27 34.29
CA ARG A 29 21.06 34.84 35.09
C ARG A 29 19.81 35.63 34.66
N THR A 30 18.94 34.96 33.93
CA THR A 30 17.61 35.46 33.57
C THR A 30 16.60 35.19 34.70
N ILE A 31 15.40 35.77 34.61
CA ILE A 31 14.27 35.50 35.52
C ILE A 31 13.98 33.99 35.51
N ARG A 32 13.79 33.39 36.70
CA ARG A 32 13.35 31.99 36.87
C ARG A 32 11.91 31.96 37.38
N PRO A 33 10.91 31.79 36.49
CA PRO A 33 9.52 31.71 36.89
C PRO A 33 9.27 30.50 37.79
N GLU A 34 8.24 30.59 38.62
CA GLU A 34 7.76 29.45 39.38
C GLU A 34 7.27 28.33 38.42
N PRO A 35 7.61 27.05 38.66
CA PRO A 35 7.12 25.95 37.85
C PRO A 35 5.59 25.88 37.86
N ILE A 36 5.00 25.62 36.69
CA ILE A 36 3.54 25.49 36.54
C ILE A 36 3.17 24.01 36.71
N PRO A 37 2.24 23.63 37.61
CA PRO A 37 1.81 22.25 37.75
C PRO A 37 1.32 21.63 36.43
N PHE A 38 1.79 20.42 36.11
CA PHE A 38 1.47 19.70 34.87
C PHE A 38 0.57 18.50 35.15
N ASN A 39 -0.74 18.67 34.96
CA ASN A 39 -1.74 17.62 35.15
C ASN A 39 -2.60 17.45 33.89
N ILE A 40 -2.02 16.86 32.84
CA ILE A 40 -2.73 16.58 31.58
C ILE A 40 -2.56 15.12 31.16
N LYS A 41 -3.55 14.60 30.43
CA LYS A 41 -3.43 13.32 29.73
C LYS A 41 -2.90 13.55 28.33
N ILE A 42 -1.83 12.87 27.96
CA ILE A 42 -1.24 12.94 26.62
C ILE A 42 -1.64 11.71 25.82
N VAL A 43 -2.13 11.95 24.60
CA VAL A 43 -2.37 10.92 23.59
C VAL A 43 -1.44 11.20 22.42
N LEU A 44 -0.55 10.25 22.11
CA LEU A 44 0.32 10.33 20.94
C LEU A 44 -0.32 9.56 19.80
N ILE A 45 -0.37 10.18 18.62
CA ILE A 45 -0.87 9.60 17.38
C ILE A 45 0.27 9.65 16.36
N GLY A 46 0.50 8.55 15.66
CA GLY A 46 1.53 8.46 14.63
C GLY A 46 1.69 7.06 14.10
N ASP A 47 2.56 6.91 13.12
CA ASP A 47 2.74 5.66 12.39
C ASP A 47 3.31 4.54 13.27
N PRO A 48 2.96 3.28 12.99
CA PRO A 48 3.50 2.12 13.71
C PRO A 48 5.04 2.07 13.74
N TRP A 49 5.70 2.47 12.67
CA TRP A 49 7.18 2.45 12.60
C TRP A 49 7.81 3.49 13.53
N ILE A 50 7.22 4.68 13.66
CA ILE A 50 7.70 5.73 14.59
C ILE A 50 7.55 5.23 16.03
N TYR A 51 6.43 4.59 16.35
CA TYR A 51 6.23 3.96 17.66
C TYR A 51 7.35 2.95 17.95
N GLN A 52 7.68 2.08 16.99
CA GLN A 52 8.73 1.08 17.18
C GLN A 52 10.12 1.70 17.37
N LEU A 53 10.43 2.77 16.64
CA LEU A 53 11.67 3.50 16.84
C LEU A 53 11.76 4.10 18.25
N LEU A 54 10.70 4.76 18.72
CA LEU A 54 10.65 5.30 20.09
C LEU A 54 10.75 4.18 21.13
N TYR A 55 10.09 3.05 20.87
CA TYR A 55 10.09 1.89 21.77
C TYR A 55 11.48 1.25 21.92
N ILE A 56 12.26 1.19 20.82
CA ILE A 56 13.60 0.58 20.79
C ILE A 56 14.68 1.55 21.27
N TYR A 57 14.62 2.80 20.84
CA TYR A 57 15.72 3.76 21.02
C TYR A 57 15.53 4.70 22.23
N ASP A 58 14.34 4.79 22.81
CA ASP A 58 14.07 5.66 23.98
C ASP A 58 13.56 4.84 25.18
N ASP A 59 14.48 4.52 26.10
CA ASP A 59 14.24 3.71 27.30
C ASP A 59 13.16 4.31 28.25
N ARG A 60 12.90 5.61 28.13
CA ARG A 60 11.89 6.32 28.92
C ARG A 60 10.51 6.25 28.28
N PHE A 61 10.41 5.99 26.97
CA PHE A 61 9.14 6.01 26.25
C PHE A 61 8.13 5.01 26.84
N GLN A 62 8.54 3.77 27.07
CA GLN A 62 7.66 2.72 27.64
C GLN A 62 7.22 3.02 29.07
N LYS A 63 8.03 3.76 29.84
CA LYS A 63 7.72 4.14 31.22
C LYS A 63 6.65 5.23 31.27
N LEU A 64 6.66 6.13 30.29
CA LEU A 64 5.77 7.28 30.18
C LEU A 64 4.46 6.92 29.45
N PHE A 65 4.54 6.13 28.38
CA PHE A 65 3.41 5.76 27.52
C PHE A 65 3.09 4.27 27.67
N LYS A 66 2.40 3.93 28.76
CA LYS A 66 2.11 2.54 29.14
C LYS A 66 0.96 1.89 28.37
N VAL A 67 0.03 2.70 27.87
CA VAL A 67 -1.17 2.23 27.18
C VAL A 67 -0.95 2.36 25.68
N LYS A 68 -1.03 1.23 24.98
CA LYS A 68 -0.92 1.15 23.53
C LYS A 68 -2.30 0.86 22.95
N ALA A 69 -2.78 1.72 22.06
CA ALA A 69 -4.01 1.51 21.31
C ALA A 69 -3.64 1.39 19.82
N HIS A 70 -3.59 0.16 19.31
CA HIS A 70 -3.43 -0.08 17.89
C HIS A 70 -4.78 0.06 17.19
N MET A 71 -4.80 0.82 16.12
CA MET A 71 -5.94 0.90 15.21
C MET A 71 -5.62 0.00 14.03
N ASP A 72 -6.56 -0.90 13.73
CA ASP A 72 -6.50 -1.72 12.53
C ASP A 72 -6.93 -0.86 11.32
N ASP A 73 -6.39 -1.15 10.14
CA ASP A 73 -6.74 -0.49 8.88
C ASP A 73 -7.89 -1.20 8.15
N GLN A 74 -8.35 -2.34 8.68
CA GLN A 74 -9.43 -3.14 8.12
C GLN A 74 -10.26 -3.83 9.21
N MET A 75 -11.47 -4.25 8.85
CA MET A 75 -12.36 -5.04 9.71
C MET A 75 -13.05 -6.15 8.93
N ASP A 76 -13.56 -7.16 9.63
CA ASP A 76 -14.32 -8.26 8.99
C ASP A 76 -15.62 -7.76 8.36
N ARG A 77 -15.93 -8.29 7.18
CA ARG A 77 -17.20 -8.04 6.48
C ARG A 77 -18.28 -8.98 7.00
N THR A 78 -19.12 -8.46 7.89
CA THR A 78 -20.32 -9.12 8.41
C THR A 78 -21.54 -8.28 8.04
N ASP A 79 -22.74 -8.86 8.15
CA ASP A 79 -23.98 -8.10 7.91
C ASP A 79 -24.08 -6.87 8.84
N ASP A 80 -23.64 -7.02 10.09
CA ASP A 80 -23.59 -5.92 11.06
C ASP A 80 -22.59 -4.83 10.66
N SER A 81 -21.37 -5.19 10.22
CA SER A 81 -20.37 -4.20 9.83
C SER A 81 -20.76 -3.45 8.56
N VAL A 82 -21.45 -4.12 7.62
CA VAL A 82 -22.05 -3.50 6.43
C VAL A 82 -23.10 -2.46 6.82
N ILE A 83 -23.98 -2.77 7.78
CA ILE A 83 -24.98 -1.82 8.29
C ILE A 83 -24.30 -0.64 8.98
N GLN A 84 -23.27 -0.88 9.79
CA GLN A 84 -22.50 0.18 10.46
C GLN A 84 -21.80 1.09 9.45
N CYS A 85 -21.22 0.54 8.38
CA CYS A 85 -20.66 1.32 7.27
C CYS A 85 -21.73 2.20 6.62
N ALA A 86 -22.92 1.67 6.33
CA ALA A 86 -24.00 2.45 5.75
C ALA A 86 -24.47 3.59 6.67
N GLN A 87 -24.55 3.33 7.99
CA GLN A 87 -24.86 4.36 8.99
C GLN A 87 -23.78 5.43 9.07
N MET A 88 -22.50 5.02 9.02
CA MET A 88 -21.37 5.94 9.01
C MET A 88 -21.40 6.85 7.76
N ILE A 89 -21.67 6.28 6.59
CA ILE A 89 -21.86 7.04 5.34
C ILE A 89 -23.02 8.03 5.48
N GLY A 90 -24.15 7.60 6.05
CA GLY A 90 -25.31 8.46 6.30
C GLY A 90 -24.96 9.66 7.19
N ARG A 91 -24.33 9.39 8.34
CA ARG A 91 -23.85 10.43 9.27
C ARG A 91 -22.85 11.38 8.61
N PHE A 92 -21.91 10.83 7.83
CA PHE A 92 -20.95 11.65 7.09
C PHE A 92 -21.65 12.60 6.11
N CYS A 93 -22.71 12.15 5.43
CA CYS A 93 -23.49 13.00 4.53
C CYS A 93 -24.18 14.15 5.27
N GLU A 94 -24.77 13.86 6.43
CA GLU A 94 -25.42 14.86 7.30
C GLU A 94 -24.41 15.88 7.82
N ASP A 95 -23.31 15.41 8.43
CA ASP A 95 -22.28 16.25 9.04
C ASP A 95 -21.61 17.19 8.02
N ASN A 96 -21.48 16.75 6.76
CA ASN A 96 -20.85 17.52 5.70
C ASN A 96 -21.85 18.24 4.77
N GLN A 97 -23.15 18.13 5.04
CA GLN A 97 -24.22 18.74 4.24
C GLN A 97 -24.14 18.39 2.73
N ILE A 98 -23.86 17.13 2.42
CA ILE A 98 -23.81 16.62 1.04
C ILE A 98 -25.00 15.69 0.74
N ARG A 99 -25.25 15.40 -0.54
CA ARG A 99 -26.33 14.50 -0.96
C ARG A 99 -26.12 13.12 -0.33
N HIS A 100 -27.20 12.52 0.15
CA HIS A 100 -27.18 11.13 0.59
C HIS A 100 -26.95 10.18 -0.59
N LEU A 101 -26.38 9.02 -0.29
CA LEU A 101 -26.22 7.93 -1.24
C LEU A 101 -27.51 7.11 -1.28
N ASP A 102 -27.90 6.66 -2.47
CA ASP A 102 -28.92 5.62 -2.59
C ASP A 102 -28.30 4.23 -2.33
N ARG A 103 -29.12 3.19 -2.33
CA ARG A 103 -28.64 1.80 -2.12
C ARG A 103 -27.54 1.38 -3.11
N SER A 104 -27.54 1.91 -4.33
CA SER A 104 -26.56 1.57 -5.35
C SER A 104 -25.22 2.26 -5.11
N GLY A 105 -25.25 3.52 -4.68
CA GLY A 105 -24.08 4.29 -4.26
C GLY A 105 -23.43 3.68 -3.03
N VAL A 106 -24.22 3.37 -1.99
CA VAL A 106 -23.71 2.72 -0.77
C VAL A 106 -23.04 1.38 -1.10
N ALA A 107 -23.69 0.54 -1.91
CA ALA A 107 -23.11 -0.74 -2.33
C ALA A 107 -21.77 -0.55 -3.06
N ARG A 108 -21.67 0.42 -3.98
CA ARG A 108 -20.42 0.69 -4.70
C ARG A 108 -19.29 1.20 -3.79
N VAL A 109 -19.62 2.01 -2.79
CA VAL A 109 -18.63 2.48 -1.79
C VAL A 109 -18.14 1.33 -0.92
N ILE A 110 -19.02 0.39 -0.54
CA ILE A 110 -18.63 -0.81 0.20
C ILE A 110 -17.73 -1.71 -0.67
N GLU A 111 -18.10 -1.93 -1.94
CA GLU A 111 -17.25 -2.65 -2.90
C GLU A 111 -15.87 -1.98 -3.04
N TYR A 112 -15.83 -0.64 -3.09
CA TYR A 112 -14.57 0.10 -3.13
C TYR A 112 -13.73 -0.11 -1.86
N SER A 113 -14.36 -0.14 -0.69
CA SER A 113 -13.69 -0.43 0.58
C SER A 113 -13.04 -1.83 0.56
N MET A 114 -13.70 -2.83 -0.04
CA MET A 114 -13.14 -4.17 -0.26
C MET A 114 -12.01 -4.18 -1.31
N GLU A 115 -12.12 -3.38 -2.36
CA GLU A 115 -11.07 -3.20 -3.37
C GLU A 115 -9.82 -2.53 -2.78
N ARG A 116 -9.93 -1.76 -1.69
CA ARG A 116 -8.79 -1.18 -0.97
C ARG A 116 -8.08 -2.17 -0.04
N THR A 117 -8.79 -3.16 0.50
CA THR A 117 -8.19 -4.21 1.33
C THR A 117 -7.64 -5.38 0.52
N GLU A 118 -7.93 -5.43 -0.79
CA GLU A 118 -7.63 -6.57 -1.68
C GLU A 118 -8.19 -7.91 -1.17
N ASP A 119 -9.18 -7.85 -0.28
CA ASP A 119 -9.79 -8.99 0.40
C ASP A 119 -11.31 -8.82 0.41
N ARG A 120 -12.01 -9.82 -0.12
CA ARG A 120 -13.48 -9.83 -0.24
C ARG A 120 -14.19 -9.99 1.10
N ASP A 121 -13.49 -10.43 2.13
CA ASP A 121 -14.05 -10.64 3.46
C ASP A 121 -13.66 -9.52 4.44
N LYS A 122 -13.03 -8.45 3.94
CA LYS A 122 -12.60 -7.28 4.71
C LYS A 122 -13.20 -5.99 4.18
N LEU A 123 -13.38 -5.02 5.08
CA LEU A 123 -13.74 -3.64 4.79
C LEU A 123 -12.63 -2.73 5.31
N SER A 124 -12.18 -1.79 4.49
CA SER A 124 -11.21 -0.76 4.86
C SER A 124 -11.76 0.19 5.93
N LEU A 125 -10.93 0.47 6.92
CA LEU A 125 -11.10 1.48 7.96
C LEU A 125 -10.33 2.76 7.66
N GLU A 126 -9.77 2.92 6.45
CA GLU A 126 -9.19 4.17 5.97
C GLU A 126 -10.29 5.18 5.62
N LEU A 127 -10.97 5.68 6.66
CA LEU A 127 -12.16 6.52 6.53
C LEU A 127 -11.88 7.81 5.73
N GLY A 128 -10.63 8.28 5.70
CA GLY A 128 -10.21 9.41 4.89
C GLY A 128 -10.42 9.18 3.39
N ASP A 129 -9.94 8.04 2.86
CA ASP A 129 -10.07 7.71 1.43
C ASP A 129 -11.54 7.53 1.03
N ILE A 130 -12.31 6.84 1.89
CA ILE A 130 -13.75 6.63 1.68
C ILE A 130 -14.49 7.97 1.69
N SER A 131 -14.18 8.84 2.64
CA SER A 131 -14.79 10.18 2.77
C SER A 131 -14.52 11.04 1.54
N ASP A 132 -13.29 11.02 1.03
CA ASP A 132 -12.92 11.78 -0.16
C ASP A 132 -13.60 11.21 -1.41
N LEU A 133 -13.76 9.88 -1.51
CA LEU A 133 -14.50 9.26 -2.60
C LEU A 133 -15.97 9.72 -2.59
N ILE A 134 -16.60 9.77 -1.42
CA ILE A 134 -17.99 10.24 -1.28
C ILE A 134 -18.11 11.72 -1.70
N LYS A 135 -17.17 12.58 -1.30
CA LYS A 135 -17.15 13.99 -1.71
C LYS A 135 -16.99 14.14 -3.23
N GLU A 136 -16.08 13.40 -3.85
CA GLU A 136 -15.90 13.39 -5.31
C GLU A 136 -17.18 12.88 -6.01
N SER A 137 -17.81 11.86 -5.46
CA SER A 137 -19.08 11.31 -5.98
C SER A 137 -20.23 12.32 -5.89
N ASN A 138 -20.31 13.10 -4.80
CA ASN A 138 -21.27 14.19 -4.63
C ASN A 138 -21.10 15.28 -5.70
N TYR A 139 -19.85 15.60 -6.06
CA TYR A 139 -19.57 16.55 -7.14
C TYR A 139 -20.18 16.08 -8.47
N PHE A 140 -19.99 14.80 -8.85
CA PHE A 140 -20.58 14.26 -10.07
C PHE A 140 -22.11 14.19 -10.01
N ALA A 141 -22.67 13.76 -8.89
CA ALA A 141 -24.13 13.78 -8.68
C ALA A 141 -24.72 15.21 -8.83
N GLY A 142 -23.99 16.23 -8.35
CA GLY A 142 -24.37 17.62 -8.51
C GLY A 142 -24.33 18.11 -9.96
N ARG A 143 -23.37 17.63 -10.76
CA ARG A 143 -23.30 17.92 -12.21
C ARG A 143 -24.46 17.31 -12.97
N ASP A 144 -24.87 16.11 -12.58
CA ASP A 144 -26.00 15.40 -13.19
C ASP A 144 -27.36 15.85 -12.61
N GLN A 145 -27.35 16.84 -11.71
CA GLN A 145 -28.53 17.34 -11.00
C GLN A 145 -29.33 16.23 -10.30
N ALA A 146 -28.66 15.16 -9.87
CA ALA A 146 -29.28 14.05 -9.17
C ALA A 146 -29.63 14.43 -7.72
N GLU A 147 -30.73 13.89 -7.22
CA GLU A 147 -31.15 14.04 -5.82
C GLU A 147 -30.25 13.24 -4.88
N PHE A 148 -29.90 12.01 -5.27
CA PHE A 148 -29.03 11.11 -4.51
C PHE A 148 -27.76 10.74 -5.29
N ILE A 149 -26.70 10.41 -4.56
CA ILE A 149 -25.49 9.83 -5.13
C ILE A 149 -25.76 8.36 -5.47
N GLN A 150 -25.64 8.01 -6.74
CA GLN A 150 -25.85 6.66 -7.27
C GLN A 150 -24.53 6.01 -7.66
N ARG A 151 -24.56 4.70 -7.92
CA ARG A 151 -23.40 3.89 -8.36
C ARG A 151 -22.59 4.56 -9.46
N GLN A 152 -23.24 5.07 -10.50
CA GLN A 152 -22.57 5.70 -11.65
C GLN A 152 -21.71 6.91 -11.26
N HIS A 153 -22.14 7.69 -10.26
CA HIS A 153 -21.37 8.84 -9.78
C HIS A 153 -20.12 8.40 -9.03
N VAL A 154 -20.22 7.33 -8.24
CA VAL A 154 -19.09 6.72 -7.51
C VAL A 154 -18.10 6.10 -8.49
N GLU A 155 -18.58 5.33 -9.47
CA GLU A 155 -17.74 4.76 -10.52
C GLU A 155 -17.03 5.85 -11.33
N THR A 156 -17.74 6.94 -11.67
CA THR A 156 -17.14 8.08 -12.35
C THR A 156 -16.05 8.72 -11.51
N ALA A 157 -16.26 8.90 -10.20
CA ALA A 157 -15.23 9.42 -9.29
C ALA A 157 -13.98 8.53 -9.28
N ILE A 158 -14.15 7.21 -9.16
CA ILE A 158 -13.04 6.24 -9.18
C ILE A 158 -12.29 6.30 -10.52
N GLN A 159 -13.02 6.30 -11.66
CA GLN A 159 -12.40 6.39 -12.98
C GLN A 159 -11.63 7.70 -13.17
N LYS A 160 -12.15 8.81 -12.64
CA LYS A 160 -11.45 10.10 -12.68
C LYS A 160 -10.25 10.15 -11.75
N ARG A 161 -10.23 9.41 -10.63
CA ARG A 161 -9.03 9.21 -9.80
C ARG A 161 -7.95 8.48 -10.60
N ILE A 162 -8.30 7.33 -11.17
CA ILE A 162 -7.38 6.52 -12.00
C ILE A 162 -6.82 7.35 -13.16
N TYR A 163 -7.68 8.06 -13.90
CA TYR A 163 -7.26 8.88 -15.03
C TYR A 163 -6.21 9.96 -14.67
N ARG A 164 -6.22 10.47 -13.44
CA ARG A 164 -5.23 11.47 -13.01
C ARG A 164 -3.83 10.89 -12.80
N SER A 165 -3.72 9.59 -12.52
CA SER A 165 -2.46 8.94 -12.18
C SER A 165 -2.00 7.87 -13.19
N ASN A 166 -2.86 7.44 -14.13
CA ASN A 166 -2.57 6.32 -15.03
C ASN A 166 -1.76 6.66 -16.30
N LEU A 167 -1.12 7.83 -16.39
CA LEU A 167 -0.38 8.24 -17.60
C LEU A 167 0.69 7.21 -18.02
N ILE A 168 1.39 6.62 -17.04
CA ILE A 168 2.41 5.60 -17.31
C ILE A 168 1.77 4.32 -17.84
N GLU A 169 0.65 3.89 -17.26
CA GLU A 169 -0.11 2.72 -17.73
C GLU A 169 -0.57 2.93 -19.19
N GLU A 170 -1.12 4.09 -19.51
CA GLU A 170 -1.58 4.38 -20.89
C GLU A 170 -0.43 4.36 -21.90
N ARG A 171 0.77 4.85 -21.52
CA ARG A 171 1.97 4.74 -22.35
C ARG A 171 2.41 3.29 -22.55
N VAL A 172 2.34 2.46 -21.50
CA VAL A 172 2.63 1.02 -21.60
C VAL A 172 1.64 0.34 -22.54
N LYS A 173 0.34 0.61 -22.42
CA LYS A 173 -0.70 0.10 -23.33
C LYS A 173 -0.49 0.57 -24.76
N GLU A 174 -0.05 1.82 -24.96
CA GLU A 174 0.29 2.36 -26.28
C GLU A 174 1.48 1.60 -26.90
N TYR A 175 2.52 1.30 -26.13
CA TYR A 175 3.66 0.52 -26.61
C TYR A 175 3.31 -0.93 -26.95
N VAL A 176 2.38 -1.55 -26.23
CA VAL A 176 1.84 -2.87 -26.61
C VAL A 176 1.06 -2.74 -27.93
N ARG A 177 0.17 -1.75 -28.07
CA ARG A 177 -0.62 -1.52 -29.30
C ARG A 177 0.22 -1.20 -30.54
N LYS A 178 1.39 -0.61 -30.35
CA LYS A 178 2.35 -0.26 -31.42
C LYS A 178 3.35 -1.38 -31.71
N ASP A 179 3.18 -2.56 -31.13
CA ASP A 179 4.11 -3.69 -31.25
C ASP A 179 5.55 -3.31 -30.87
N ILE A 180 5.72 -2.38 -29.93
CA ILE A 180 7.01 -2.06 -29.31
C ILE A 180 7.27 -3.04 -28.16
N PHE A 181 6.24 -3.30 -27.34
CA PHE A 181 6.24 -4.40 -26.39
C PHE A 181 5.49 -5.58 -27.00
N TRP A 182 6.19 -6.68 -27.19
CA TRP A 182 5.65 -7.87 -27.85
C TRP A 182 4.92 -8.74 -26.84
N VAL A 183 3.59 -8.67 -26.88
CA VAL A 183 2.69 -9.48 -26.07
C VAL A 183 1.63 -10.07 -26.98
N GLU A 184 1.78 -11.35 -27.34
CA GLU A 184 0.77 -12.03 -28.15
C GLU A 184 -0.45 -12.40 -27.30
N THR A 185 -1.64 -11.92 -27.67
CA THR A 185 -2.92 -12.23 -26.99
C THR A 185 -3.74 -13.31 -27.68
N GLU A 186 -3.36 -13.71 -28.89
CA GLU A 186 -4.06 -14.69 -29.71
C GLU A 186 -3.10 -15.76 -30.27
N GLY A 187 -3.65 -16.93 -30.58
CA GLY A 187 -2.89 -18.06 -31.10
C GLY A 187 -2.14 -18.85 -30.02
N ALA A 188 -1.12 -19.60 -30.43
CA ALA A 188 -0.32 -20.44 -29.54
C ALA A 188 1.14 -20.52 -30.01
N ARG A 189 2.07 -20.50 -29.04
CA ARG A 189 3.51 -20.64 -29.25
C ARG A 189 4.09 -21.58 -28.20
N ILE A 190 4.88 -22.57 -28.62
CA ILE A 190 5.56 -23.49 -27.70
C ILE A 190 6.69 -22.72 -26.99
N GLY A 191 6.79 -22.89 -25.67
CA GLY A 191 7.85 -22.27 -24.87
C GLY A 191 7.64 -20.77 -24.61
N GLN A 192 6.43 -20.25 -24.79
CA GLN A 192 6.08 -18.87 -24.47
C GLN A 192 4.85 -18.82 -23.58
N VAL A 193 4.87 -17.88 -22.63
CA VAL A 193 3.73 -17.56 -21.77
C VAL A 193 3.71 -16.07 -21.46
N ASN A 194 2.52 -15.49 -21.29
CA ASN A 194 2.38 -14.14 -20.78
C ASN A 194 2.42 -14.17 -19.25
N GLY A 195 3.51 -13.67 -18.68
CA GLY A 195 3.57 -13.34 -17.27
C GLY A 195 2.85 -12.03 -17.00
N LEU A 196 2.35 -11.87 -15.78
CA LEU A 196 1.79 -10.62 -15.28
C LEU A 196 2.71 -10.11 -14.17
N SER A 197 3.19 -8.89 -14.32
CA SER A 197 3.86 -8.16 -13.25
C SER A 197 3.02 -6.97 -12.82
N VAL A 198 3.20 -6.55 -11.58
CA VAL A 198 2.57 -5.37 -11.02
C VAL A 198 3.60 -4.26 -10.99
N LEU A 199 3.27 -3.10 -11.56
CA LEU A 199 4.07 -1.89 -11.48
C LEU A 199 3.38 -0.88 -10.57
N MET A 200 4.13 -0.30 -9.65
CA MET A 200 3.66 0.71 -8.70
C MET A 200 4.44 2.01 -8.91
N THR A 201 3.76 3.11 -9.24
CA THR A 201 4.37 4.45 -9.35
C THR A 201 4.30 5.25 -8.05
N GLY A 202 3.79 4.62 -6.98
CA GLY A 202 3.55 5.20 -5.66
C GLY A 202 2.09 5.58 -5.47
N ASP A 203 1.52 6.31 -6.42
CA ASP A 203 0.13 6.79 -6.40
C ASP A 203 -0.82 6.01 -7.34
N HIS A 204 -0.27 5.08 -8.13
CA HIS A 204 -1.02 4.22 -9.03
C HIS A 204 -0.35 2.86 -9.16
N GLU A 205 -1.17 1.83 -9.28
CA GLU A 205 -0.76 0.45 -9.50
C GLU A 205 -1.45 -0.07 -10.75
N PHE A 206 -0.70 -0.77 -11.60
CA PHE A 206 -1.27 -1.44 -12.77
C PHE A 206 -0.50 -2.70 -13.14
N GLY A 207 -1.24 -3.66 -13.70
CA GLY A 207 -0.67 -4.87 -14.28
C GLY A 207 0.00 -4.60 -15.62
N LYS A 208 1.25 -5.05 -15.78
CA LYS A 208 1.96 -5.07 -17.05
C LYS A 208 2.11 -6.52 -17.52
N PRO A 209 1.56 -6.90 -18.68
CA PRO A 209 1.89 -8.18 -19.28
C PRO A 209 3.32 -8.16 -19.80
N GLY A 210 4.05 -9.24 -19.58
CA GLY A 210 5.40 -9.45 -20.08
C GLY A 210 5.52 -10.86 -20.66
N ARG A 211 6.21 -10.99 -21.79
CA ARG A 211 6.40 -12.29 -22.43
C ARG A 211 7.55 -13.02 -21.74
N ILE A 212 7.30 -14.26 -21.33
CA ILE A 212 8.31 -15.14 -20.75
C ILE A 212 8.60 -16.24 -21.76
N THR A 213 9.87 -16.45 -22.08
CA THR A 213 10.33 -17.49 -23.01
C THR A 213 11.10 -18.57 -22.27
N ALA A 214 10.87 -19.81 -22.66
CA ALA A 214 11.61 -20.98 -22.22
C ALA A 214 12.15 -21.73 -23.45
N ILE A 215 13.47 -21.79 -23.57
CA ILE A 215 14.15 -22.54 -24.63
C ILE A 215 14.77 -23.79 -24.00
N VAL A 216 14.64 -24.93 -24.66
CA VAL A 216 15.20 -26.21 -24.20
C VAL A 216 16.14 -26.81 -25.24
N SER A 217 17.20 -27.44 -24.76
CA SER A 217 18.18 -28.16 -25.56
C SER A 217 18.71 -29.37 -24.78
N VAL A 218 19.32 -30.32 -25.49
CA VAL A 218 19.94 -31.48 -24.86
C VAL A 218 21.25 -31.04 -24.21
N GLY A 219 21.43 -31.34 -22.93
CA GLY A 219 22.65 -31.01 -22.21
C GLY A 219 22.55 -31.29 -20.71
N ARG A 220 23.60 -30.97 -19.96
CA ARG A 220 23.63 -31.15 -18.48
C ARG A 220 23.55 -29.82 -17.73
N GLY A 221 23.17 -28.74 -18.42
CA GLY A 221 23.17 -27.38 -17.86
C GLY A 221 22.07 -27.12 -16.84
N GLY A 222 21.03 -27.96 -16.80
CA GLY A 222 19.87 -27.73 -15.94
C GLY A 222 19.05 -26.51 -16.40
N VAL A 223 18.33 -25.89 -15.47
CA VAL A 223 17.57 -24.66 -15.74
C VAL A 223 18.45 -23.46 -15.44
N VAL A 224 18.57 -22.57 -16.40
CA VAL A 224 19.29 -21.31 -16.34
C VAL A 224 18.26 -20.18 -16.32
N ASP A 225 18.36 -19.34 -15.29
CA ASP A 225 17.60 -18.10 -15.17
C ASP A 225 18.44 -16.96 -15.75
N ILE A 226 18.05 -16.45 -16.91
CA ILE A 226 18.81 -15.39 -17.59
C ILE A 226 18.81 -14.10 -16.77
N GLU A 227 17.72 -13.79 -16.06
CA GLU A 227 17.65 -12.59 -15.22
C GLU A 227 18.65 -12.66 -14.06
N ARG A 228 18.79 -13.84 -13.45
CA ARG A 228 19.79 -14.07 -12.41
C ARG A 228 21.21 -13.93 -12.94
N GLU A 229 21.53 -14.54 -14.09
CA GLU A 229 22.87 -14.47 -14.69
C GLU A 229 23.22 -13.03 -15.12
N ALA A 230 22.24 -12.26 -15.58
CA ALA A 230 22.36 -10.85 -15.92
C ALA A 230 22.36 -9.91 -14.69
N LYS A 231 22.18 -10.45 -13.47
CA LYS A 231 22.02 -9.68 -12.22
C LYS A 231 20.83 -8.71 -12.23
N MET A 232 19.80 -9.03 -12.99
CA MET A 232 18.52 -8.32 -13.03
C MET A 232 17.45 -9.03 -12.17
N GLY A 233 17.63 -10.31 -11.83
CA GLY A 233 16.72 -11.05 -10.94
C GLY A 233 16.96 -10.78 -9.46
N GLY A 234 15.89 -10.47 -8.73
CA GLY A 234 15.89 -10.36 -7.27
C GLY A 234 16.06 -11.69 -6.54
N SER A 235 16.23 -11.62 -5.21
CA SER A 235 16.43 -12.81 -4.38
C SER A 235 15.20 -13.73 -4.35
N ILE A 236 14.00 -13.14 -4.32
CA ILE A 236 12.72 -13.88 -4.34
C ILE A 236 12.51 -14.55 -5.71
N HIS A 237 12.76 -13.82 -6.80
CA HIS A 237 12.72 -14.37 -8.16
C HIS A 237 13.66 -15.57 -8.31
N THR A 238 14.92 -15.38 -7.94
CA THR A 238 15.96 -16.42 -8.00
C THR A 238 15.53 -17.67 -7.22
N LYS A 239 14.96 -17.49 -6.02
CA LYS A 239 14.45 -18.60 -5.21
C LYS A 239 13.30 -19.33 -5.93
N GLY A 240 12.40 -18.61 -6.59
CA GLY A 240 11.32 -19.19 -7.40
C GLY A 240 11.83 -20.11 -8.50
N VAL A 241 12.81 -19.67 -9.29
CA VAL A 241 13.38 -20.50 -10.37
C VAL A 241 14.18 -21.69 -9.81
N MET A 242 14.83 -21.55 -8.65
CA MET A 242 15.47 -22.69 -7.96
C MET A 242 14.44 -23.73 -7.49
N ILE A 243 13.27 -23.31 -7.01
CA ILE A 243 12.17 -24.21 -6.64
C ILE A 243 11.65 -24.93 -7.89
N LEU A 244 11.43 -24.22 -9.00
CA LEU A 244 11.06 -24.83 -10.28
C LEU A 244 12.08 -25.88 -10.74
N SER A 245 13.37 -25.54 -10.67
CA SER A 245 14.48 -26.44 -11.01
C SER A 245 14.46 -27.70 -10.15
N SER A 246 14.16 -27.55 -8.86
CA SER A 246 14.06 -28.65 -7.90
C SER A 246 12.84 -29.52 -8.20
N PHE A 247 11.70 -28.92 -8.55
CA PHE A 247 10.50 -29.63 -8.98
C PHE A 247 10.77 -30.48 -10.22
N ILE A 248 11.43 -29.94 -11.25
CA ILE A 248 11.75 -30.68 -12.47
C ILE A 248 12.66 -31.88 -12.15
N ARG A 249 13.68 -31.68 -11.30
CA ARG A 249 14.56 -32.78 -10.87
C ARG A 249 13.81 -33.84 -10.08
N ALA A 250 12.97 -33.42 -9.14
CA ALA A 250 12.14 -34.34 -8.36
C ALA A 250 11.16 -35.12 -9.26
N ARG A 251 10.59 -34.50 -10.30
CA ARG A 251 9.62 -35.18 -11.15
C ARG A 251 10.25 -36.14 -12.16
N PHE A 252 11.43 -35.81 -12.69
CA PHE A 252 11.98 -36.47 -13.87
C PHE A 252 13.38 -37.08 -13.70
N ALA A 253 14.11 -36.74 -12.62
CA ALA A 253 15.52 -37.11 -12.45
C ALA A 253 15.78 -37.96 -11.19
N HIS A 254 14.85 -38.84 -10.82
CA HIS A 254 15.00 -39.74 -9.66
C HIS A 254 16.11 -40.78 -9.84
N ASN A 255 16.13 -41.46 -11.00
CA ASN A 255 17.01 -42.61 -11.23
C ASN A 255 18.06 -42.36 -12.33
N LYS A 256 18.00 -41.21 -13.00
CA LYS A 256 18.91 -40.81 -14.08
C LYS A 256 19.15 -39.30 -14.03
N PRO A 257 20.37 -38.82 -14.36
CA PRO A 257 20.63 -37.39 -14.44
C PRO A 257 19.79 -36.76 -15.55
N ILE A 258 19.31 -35.54 -15.32
CA ILE A 258 18.55 -34.81 -16.33
C ILE A 258 19.46 -34.42 -17.49
N SER A 259 19.11 -34.83 -18.71
CA SER A 259 19.77 -34.38 -19.94
C SER A 259 19.00 -33.21 -20.55
N LEU A 260 18.79 -32.18 -19.73
CA LEU A 260 18.10 -30.94 -20.08
C LEU A 260 19.02 -29.76 -19.80
N THR A 261 19.16 -28.89 -20.79
CA THR A 261 19.55 -27.49 -20.61
C THR A 261 18.35 -26.64 -21.02
N ALA A 262 17.80 -25.87 -20.07
CA ALA A 262 16.68 -24.96 -20.30
C ALA A 262 17.09 -23.55 -19.91
N SER A 263 16.71 -22.55 -20.71
CA SER A 263 16.91 -21.14 -20.39
C SER A 263 15.56 -20.44 -20.28
N LEU A 264 15.35 -19.70 -19.19
CA LEU A 264 14.15 -18.90 -18.93
C LEU A 264 14.51 -17.41 -18.98
N THR A 265 13.74 -16.62 -19.73
CA THR A 265 13.94 -15.18 -19.90
C THR A 265 12.63 -14.42 -19.77
N PHE A 266 12.70 -13.23 -19.15
CA PHE A 266 11.65 -12.22 -19.26
C PHE A 266 11.98 -11.31 -20.43
N GLU A 267 11.28 -11.50 -21.55
CA GLU A 267 11.54 -10.75 -22.77
C GLU A 267 11.29 -9.25 -22.55
N GLN A 268 12.20 -8.43 -23.08
CA GLN A 268 12.14 -6.97 -22.98
C GLN A 268 12.04 -6.46 -21.53
N SER A 269 12.58 -7.23 -20.57
CA SER A 269 12.87 -6.75 -19.23
C SER A 269 14.23 -6.06 -19.19
N TYR A 270 14.24 -4.81 -18.73
CA TYR A 270 15.45 -3.98 -18.62
C TYR A 270 15.67 -3.46 -17.19
N GLY A 271 14.85 -3.92 -16.25
CA GLY A 271 14.89 -3.52 -14.84
C GLY A 271 14.96 -4.74 -13.94
N MET A 272 14.94 -4.49 -12.64
CA MET A 272 14.91 -5.57 -11.67
C MET A 272 13.59 -6.35 -11.78
N VAL A 273 13.68 -7.68 -11.81
CA VAL A 273 12.56 -8.63 -11.81
C VAL A 273 12.48 -9.36 -10.48
#